data_AF-A0A954NJ13-F1
#
_entry.id   AF-A0A954NJ13-F1
#
_cell.length_a   1.000
_cell.length_b   1.000
_cell.length_c   1.000
_cell.angle_alpha   90.00
_cell.angle_beta   90.00
_cell.angle_gamma   90.00
#
_symmetry.space_group_name_H-M   'P 1'
#
loop_
_entity.id
_entity.type
_entity.pdbx_description
1 polymer ?
#
loop_
_entity_poly.entity_id
_entity_poly.type
_entity_poly.pdbx_seq_one_letter_code
_entity_poly.pdbx_strand_id
1 'polypeptide(L)'
;MEHIELSADEPPVSARRNVGWLLRSTARTWPDQLAIAFPTGRDRRGKRTYRRVSFAELDRMSDRIAQGLRDAGLEPGTRVAMMVPQSIEFISIVFALFKAGLVQILIDPGMGKRNMLRCLAEAEPRALIGIPKAHFATWLFGRRFPLLKKRICVGAPRFPGSVSLATWLGDDRLATSTDDPTAYLEPVGDRSEAAIIFTTGSTGPPKGVLYHHATFRGQAMEVQRFYDIAPGEIDLPGFPLFALFN
;
A
#
# COMPACT_ATOMS: atom_id res chain seq x y z
N MET A 1 19.07 30.72 -21.32
CA MET A 1 17.66 30.87 -20.93
C MET A 1 16.89 30.10 -21.98
N GLU A 2 16.72 28.80 -21.73
CA GLU A 2 16.21 27.84 -22.69
C GLU A 2 14.94 27.29 -22.07
N HIS A 3 13.80 27.76 -22.60
CA HIS A 3 12.49 27.33 -22.19
C HIS A 3 12.27 25.91 -22.69
N ILE A 4 12.31 24.94 -21.78
CA ILE A 4 11.78 23.60 -22.05
C ILE A 4 10.25 23.74 -21.99
N GLU A 5 9.61 23.89 -23.15
CA GLU A 5 8.18 23.68 -23.29
C GLU A 5 7.89 22.23 -22.92
N LEU A 6 7.35 22.03 -21.70
CA LEU A 6 6.62 20.82 -21.35
C LEU A 6 5.37 20.81 -22.23
N SER A 7 5.46 20.10 -23.36
CA SER A 7 4.33 19.90 -24.27
C SER A 7 3.15 19.35 -23.47
N ALA A 8 2.05 20.08 -23.49
CA ALA A 8 0.73 19.69 -22.99
C ALA A 8 0.09 18.60 -23.88
N ASP A 9 0.88 17.61 -24.31
CA ASP A 9 0.35 16.36 -24.84
C ASP A 9 -0.03 15.51 -23.63
N GLU A 10 -1.32 15.51 -23.33
CA GLU A 10 -1.92 14.57 -22.40
C GLU A 10 -1.46 13.17 -22.83
N PRO A 11 -0.67 12.43 -22.01
CA PRO A 11 -0.27 11.10 -22.40
C PRO A 11 -1.56 10.33 -22.64
N PRO A 12 -1.72 9.62 -23.78
CA PRO A 12 -2.98 8.95 -24.08
C PRO A 12 -3.37 8.15 -22.85
N VAL A 13 -4.61 8.34 -22.39
CA VAL A 13 -5.20 7.60 -21.26
C VAL A 13 -5.13 6.12 -21.62
N SER A 14 -3.96 5.50 -21.40
CA SER A 14 -3.76 4.11 -21.75
C SER A 14 -4.47 3.34 -20.65
N ALA A 15 -5.66 2.90 -21.01
CA ALA A 15 -6.74 2.35 -20.20
C ALA A 15 -6.41 1.05 -19.44
N ARG A 16 -5.13 0.81 -19.07
CA ARG A 16 -4.67 -0.45 -18.45
C ARG A 16 -3.52 -0.32 -17.44
N ARG A 17 -3.32 0.86 -16.84
CA ARG A 17 -2.18 1.05 -15.93
C ARG A 17 -2.58 0.93 -14.46
N ASN A 18 -1.95 -0.03 -13.82
CA ASN A 18 -1.93 -0.23 -12.39
C ASN A 18 -1.46 1.03 -11.67
N VAL A 19 -2.11 1.41 -10.56
CA VAL A 19 -1.70 2.60 -9.76
C VAL A 19 -0.25 2.46 -9.24
N GLY A 20 0.23 1.23 -9.03
CA GLY A 20 1.64 0.95 -8.71
C GLY A 20 2.62 1.44 -9.78
N TRP A 21 2.16 1.71 -11.00
CA TRP A 21 2.95 2.34 -12.06
C TRP A 21 3.48 3.71 -11.65
N LEU A 22 2.73 4.50 -10.86
CA LEU A 22 3.18 5.83 -10.42
C LEU A 22 4.49 5.74 -9.63
N LEU A 23 4.59 4.81 -8.67
CA LEU A 23 5.84 4.55 -7.94
C LEU A 23 6.95 4.11 -8.89
N ARG A 24 6.66 3.17 -9.79
CA ARG A 24 7.64 2.63 -10.74
C ARG A 24 8.19 3.72 -11.66
N SER A 25 7.33 4.58 -12.22
CA SER A 25 7.76 5.70 -13.07
C SER A 25 8.62 6.69 -12.29
N THR A 26 8.23 7.03 -11.07
CA THR A 26 9.00 7.94 -10.22
C THR A 26 10.36 7.33 -9.85
N ALA A 27 10.41 6.05 -9.48
CA ALA A 27 11.65 5.36 -9.15
C ALA A 27 12.63 5.24 -10.33
N ARG A 28 12.13 5.15 -11.56
CA ARG A 28 12.99 5.17 -12.76
C ARG A 28 13.49 6.57 -13.10
N THR A 29 12.69 7.60 -12.82
CA THR A 29 13.03 8.98 -13.15
C THR A 29 13.96 9.60 -12.10
N TRP A 30 13.70 9.35 -10.81
CA TRP A 30 14.43 9.90 -9.66
C TRP A 30 14.79 8.80 -8.65
N PRO A 31 15.65 7.82 -9.01
CA PRO A 31 15.91 6.62 -8.21
C PRO A 31 16.46 6.91 -6.82
N ASP A 32 17.36 7.88 -6.71
CA ASP A 32 18.09 8.20 -5.49
C ASP A 32 17.39 9.23 -4.60
N GLN A 33 16.29 9.82 -5.09
CA GLN A 33 15.54 10.81 -4.34
C GLN A 33 14.79 10.15 -3.17
N LEU A 34 14.71 10.88 -2.06
CA LEU A 34 14.02 10.45 -0.85
C LEU A 34 12.53 10.19 -1.15
N ALA A 35 12.08 8.96 -0.93
CA ALA A 35 10.66 8.61 -1.01
C ALA A 35 9.98 8.75 0.36
N ILE A 36 10.60 8.21 1.42
CA ILE A 36 10.02 8.20 2.76
C ILE A 36 11.10 8.44 3.81
N ALA A 37 10.86 9.37 4.72
CA ALA A 37 11.57 9.50 5.98
C ALA A 37 10.64 9.19 7.16
N PHE A 38 10.82 8.05 7.81
CA PHE A 38 9.98 7.60 8.93
C PHE A 38 10.69 7.80 10.27
N PRO A 39 10.09 8.48 11.26
CA PRO A 39 10.72 8.72 12.56
C PRO A 39 10.89 7.42 13.33
N THR A 40 12.10 7.15 13.85
CA THR A 40 12.43 5.92 14.59
C THR A 40 12.69 6.14 16.08
N GLY A 41 12.82 7.40 16.51
CA GLY A 41 13.08 7.73 17.91
C GLY A 41 13.83 9.04 18.05
N ARG A 42 14.65 9.11 19.10
CA ARG A 42 15.58 10.20 19.36
C ARG A 42 16.96 9.63 19.67
N ASP A 43 18.01 10.34 19.26
CA ASP A 43 19.37 10.00 19.63
C ASP A 43 19.67 10.40 21.10
N ARG A 44 20.90 10.12 21.55
CA ARG A 44 21.35 10.48 22.92
C ARG A 44 21.30 11.98 23.22
N ARG A 45 21.25 12.83 22.19
CA ARG A 45 21.16 14.30 22.30
C ARG A 45 19.72 14.79 22.17
N GLY A 46 18.74 13.90 22.11
CA GLY A 46 17.33 14.23 21.95
C GLY A 46 16.91 14.59 20.52
N LYS A 47 17.81 14.53 19.52
CA LYS A 47 17.46 14.83 18.12
C LYS A 47 16.66 13.68 17.52
N ARG A 48 15.60 14.01 16.77
CA ARG A 48 14.77 12.99 16.09
C ARG A 48 15.62 12.19 15.09
N THR A 49 15.55 10.88 15.17
CA THR A 49 16.16 9.97 14.20
C THR A 49 15.12 9.48 13.21
N TYR A 50 15.56 9.22 11.97
CA TYR A 50 14.71 8.77 10.89
C TYR A 50 15.36 7.59 10.19
N ARG A 51 14.55 6.61 9.82
CA ARG A 51 14.89 5.68 8.74
C ARG A 51 14.43 6.30 7.43
N ARG A 52 15.28 6.25 6.41
CA ARG A 52 15.02 6.83 5.10
C ARG A 52 15.08 5.73 4.05
N VAL A 53 14.23 5.84 3.03
CA VAL A 53 14.31 5.02 1.83
C VAL A 53 14.15 5.88 0.58
N SER A 54 14.91 5.57 -0.47
CA SER A 54 14.77 6.20 -1.78
C SER A 54 13.59 5.63 -2.57
N PHE A 55 13.22 6.26 -3.68
CA PHE A 55 12.20 5.70 -4.58
C PHE A 55 12.62 4.35 -5.16
N ALA A 56 13.88 4.17 -5.54
CA ALA A 56 14.38 2.87 -6.01
C ALA A 56 14.39 1.79 -4.93
N GLU A 57 14.62 2.14 -3.68
CA GLU A 57 14.51 1.19 -2.56
C GLU A 57 13.04 0.82 -2.29
N LEU A 58 12.13 1.79 -2.27
CA LEU A 58 10.71 1.55 -2.08
C LEU A 58 10.10 0.72 -3.20
N ASP A 59 10.48 0.98 -4.45
CA ASP A 59 10.06 0.22 -5.62
C ASP A 59 10.51 -1.25 -5.53
N ARG A 60 11.77 -1.50 -5.18
CA ARG A 60 12.30 -2.86 -4.96
C ARG A 60 11.63 -3.57 -3.78
N MET A 61 11.44 -2.88 -2.65
CA MET A 61 10.74 -3.44 -1.49
C MET A 61 9.31 -3.87 -1.85
N SER A 62 8.60 -3.02 -2.59
CA SER A 62 7.23 -3.34 -3.03
C SER A 62 7.18 -4.44 -4.09
N ASP A 63 8.17 -4.54 -4.99
CA ASP A 63 8.29 -5.66 -5.93
C ASP A 63 8.50 -7.00 -5.20
N ARG A 64 9.41 -7.03 -4.22
CA ARG A 64 9.67 -8.23 -3.40
C ARG A 64 8.43 -8.73 -2.70
N ILE A 65 7.68 -7.81 -2.09
CA ILE A 65 6.44 -8.15 -1.42
C ILE A 65 5.39 -8.61 -2.45
N ALA A 66 5.27 -7.94 -3.61
CA ALA A 66 4.32 -8.34 -4.65
C ALA A 66 4.62 -9.75 -5.18
N GLN A 67 5.89 -10.07 -5.39
CA GLN A 67 6.31 -11.41 -5.79
C GLN A 67 6.02 -12.43 -4.69
N GLY A 68 6.40 -12.15 -3.44
CA GLY A 68 6.11 -13.04 -2.32
C GLY A 68 4.61 -13.31 -2.10
N LEU A 69 3.75 -12.32 -2.37
CA LEU A 69 2.30 -12.49 -2.34
C LEU A 69 1.80 -13.41 -3.46
N ARG A 70 2.33 -13.28 -4.69
CA ARG A 70 2.03 -14.19 -5.79
C ARG A 70 2.51 -15.61 -5.51
N ASP A 71 3.73 -15.77 -5.02
CA ASP A 71 4.30 -17.08 -4.65
C ASP A 71 3.52 -17.73 -3.50
N ALA A 72 2.93 -16.91 -2.60
CA ALA A 72 2.01 -17.38 -1.57
C ALA A 72 0.63 -17.79 -2.11
N GLY A 73 0.39 -17.65 -3.42
CA GLY A 73 -0.84 -18.04 -4.13
C GLY A 73 -1.97 -17.03 -4.02
N LEU A 74 -1.67 -15.74 -3.83
CA LEU A 74 -2.67 -14.68 -3.94
C LEU A 74 -2.80 -14.24 -5.41
N GLU A 75 -4.03 -14.30 -5.92
CA GLU A 75 -4.37 -13.94 -7.30
C GLU A 75 -4.92 -12.50 -7.36
N PRO A 76 -4.77 -11.78 -8.49
CA PRO A 76 -5.39 -10.48 -8.70
C PRO A 76 -6.88 -10.47 -8.35
N GLY A 77 -7.36 -9.36 -7.78
CA GLY A 77 -8.71 -9.22 -7.23
C GLY A 77 -8.90 -9.82 -5.83
N THR A 78 -7.91 -10.54 -5.29
CA THR A 78 -8.00 -11.06 -3.93
C THR A 78 -8.03 -9.91 -2.91
N ARG A 79 -9.04 -9.94 -2.03
CA ARG A 79 -9.21 -8.98 -0.94
C ARG A 79 -8.29 -9.27 0.24
N VAL A 80 -7.47 -8.29 0.60
CA VAL A 80 -6.42 -8.39 1.61
C VAL A 80 -6.65 -7.38 2.73
N ALA A 81 -6.95 -7.87 3.93
CA ALA A 81 -7.03 -7.04 5.11
C ALA A 81 -5.66 -6.52 5.52
N MET A 82 -5.55 -5.20 5.72
CA MET A 82 -4.34 -4.57 6.25
C MET A 82 -4.56 -4.11 7.69
N MET A 83 -3.80 -4.71 8.62
CA MET A 83 -3.79 -4.35 10.05
C MET A 83 -2.35 -4.12 10.52
N VAL A 84 -1.70 -3.15 9.88
CA VAL A 84 -0.28 -2.81 10.07
C VAL A 84 -0.18 -1.33 10.47
N PRO A 85 0.59 -0.97 11.52
CA PRO A 85 0.88 0.42 11.85
C PRO A 85 1.60 1.14 10.72
N GLN A 86 1.49 2.47 10.67
CA GLN A 86 2.26 3.27 9.73
C GLN A 86 3.76 3.03 9.90
N SER A 87 4.43 2.75 8.79
CA SER A 87 5.87 2.58 8.69
C SER A 87 6.26 2.59 7.20
N ILE A 88 7.54 2.49 6.90
CA ILE A 88 7.98 2.25 5.51
C ILE A 88 7.40 0.93 4.99
N GLU A 89 7.37 -0.14 5.81
CA GLU A 89 6.77 -1.42 5.43
C GLU A 89 5.29 -1.28 5.09
N PHE A 90 4.54 -0.46 5.83
CA PHE A 90 3.14 -0.19 5.50
C PHE A 90 2.99 0.37 4.08
N ILE A 91 3.79 1.39 3.73
CA ILE A 91 3.76 1.99 2.39
C ILE A 91 4.25 1.00 1.33
N SER A 92 5.30 0.22 1.63
CA SER A 92 5.77 -0.85 0.73
C SER A 92 4.71 -1.90 0.47
N ILE A 93 3.91 -2.29 1.48
CA ILE A 93 2.79 -3.22 1.34
C ILE A 93 1.68 -2.62 0.48
N VAL A 94 1.31 -1.35 0.71
CA VAL A 94 0.28 -0.67 -0.09
C VAL A 94 0.64 -0.73 -1.57
N PHE A 95 1.86 -0.32 -1.92
CA PHE A 95 2.31 -0.41 -3.31
C PHE A 95 2.41 -1.85 -3.79
N ALA A 96 2.88 -2.80 -2.97
CA ALA A 96 2.96 -4.20 -3.37
C ALA A 96 1.58 -4.81 -3.70
N LEU A 97 0.55 -4.48 -2.91
CA LEU A 97 -0.83 -4.92 -3.17
C LEU A 97 -1.33 -4.32 -4.48
N PHE A 98 -1.10 -3.03 -4.70
CA PHE A 98 -1.42 -2.42 -5.98
C PHE A 98 -0.71 -3.12 -7.13
N LYS A 99 0.62 -3.26 -7.07
CA LYS A 99 1.43 -3.94 -8.09
C LYS A 99 0.94 -5.36 -8.36
N ALA A 100 0.52 -6.11 -7.35
CA ALA A 100 -0.01 -7.46 -7.52
C ALA A 100 -1.50 -7.51 -7.96
N GLY A 101 -2.15 -6.37 -8.18
CA GLY A 101 -3.56 -6.28 -8.55
C GLY A 101 -4.50 -6.73 -7.43
N LEU A 102 -4.05 -6.67 -6.17
CA LEU A 102 -4.79 -7.11 -4.99
C LEU A 102 -5.62 -5.96 -4.41
N VAL A 103 -6.79 -6.30 -3.85
CA VAL A 103 -7.72 -5.32 -3.29
C VAL A 103 -7.41 -5.14 -1.82
N GLN A 104 -6.83 -4.00 -1.43
CA GLN A 104 -6.51 -3.75 -0.03
C GLN A 104 -7.75 -3.29 0.76
N ILE A 105 -7.96 -3.85 1.95
CA ILE A 105 -9.01 -3.42 2.86
C ILE A 105 -8.37 -2.60 3.97
N LEU A 106 -8.74 -1.33 4.04
CA LEU A 106 -8.28 -0.38 5.06
C LEU A 106 -9.45 -0.02 5.99
N ILE A 107 -9.22 -0.11 7.29
CA ILE A 107 -10.22 0.17 8.31
C ILE A 107 -9.62 1.11 9.35
N ASP A 108 -10.30 2.22 9.62
CA ASP A 108 -9.93 3.15 10.69
C ASP A 108 -9.98 2.45 12.07
N PRO A 109 -8.85 2.32 12.80
CA PRO A 109 -8.86 1.73 14.14
C PRO A 109 -9.67 2.54 15.16
N GLY A 110 -9.94 3.82 14.89
CA GLY A 110 -10.74 4.73 15.71
C GLY A 110 -12.23 4.39 15.78
N MET A 111 -12.75 3.54 14.88
CA MET A 111 -14.19 3.19 14.85
C MET A 111 -14.64 2.24 15.98
N GLY A 112 -13.70 1.78 16.81
CA GLY A 112 -13.95 0.83 17.89
C GLY A 112 -13.97 -0.63 17.44
N LYS A 113 -13.56 -1.54 18.34
CA LYS A 113 -13.31 -2.96 18.03
C LYS A 113 -14.52 -3.67 17.40
N ARG A 114 -15.74 -3.40 17.89
CA ARG A 114 -16.97 -4.05 17.40
C ARG A 114 -17.26 -3.66 15.94
N ASN A 115 -17.16 -2.37 15.61
CA ASN A 115 -17.38 -1.89 14.26
C ASN A 115 -16.27 -2.38 13.33
N MET A 116 -15.01 -2.34 13.77
CA MET A 116 -13.87 -2.84 13.00
C MET A 116 -14.05 -4.32 12.63
N LEU A 117 -14.42 -5.18 13.58
CA LEU A 117 -14.67 -6.61 13.31
C LEU A 117 -15.86 -6.84 12.37
N ARG A 118 -16.91 -6.01 12.47
CA ARG A 118 -18.08 -6.09 11.58
C ARG A 118 -17.69 -5.71 10.15
N CYS A 119 -17.06 -4.54 9.97
CA CYS A 119 -16.61 -4.05 8.66
C CYS A 119 -15.63 -5.02 8.01
N LEU A 120 -14.70 -5.56 8.79
CA LEU A 120 -13.74 -6.54 8.30
C LEU A 120 -14.43 -7.82 7.84
N ALA A 121 -15.48 -8.28 8.53
CA ALA A 121 -16.23 -9.47 8.11
C ALA A 121 -17.02 -9.21 6.83
N GLU A 122 -17.66 -8.04 6.73
CA GLU A 122 -18.39 -7.59 5.55
C GLU A 122 -17.50 -7.47 4.30
N ALA A 123 -16.23 -7.10 4.48
CA ALA A 123 -15.27 -7.00 3.40
C ALA A 123 -14.80 -8.36 2.84
N GLU A 124 -15.11 -9.46 3.54
CA GLU A 124 -14.79 -10.83 3.10
C GLU A 124 -13.30 -11.05 2.72
N PRO A 125 -12.33 -10.71 3.60
CA PRO A 125 -10.92 -10.84 3.28
C PRO A 125 -10.52 -12.31 3.11
N ARG A 126 -9.74 -12.61 2.06
CA ARG A 126 -9.11 -13.93 1.87
C ARG A 126 -7.69 -14.00 2.43
N ALA A 127 -7.08 -12.85 2.65
CA ALA A 127 -5.77 -12.72 3.26
C ALA A 127 -5.72 -11.62 4.33
N LEU A 128 -4.80 -11.76 5.28
CA LEU A 128 -4.50 -10.76 6.30
C LEU A 128 -3.00 -10.48 6.30
N ILE A 129 -2.64 -9.21 6.07
CA ILE A 129 -1.31 -8.68 6.37
C ILE A 129 -1.44 -7.85 7.64
N GLY A 130 -0.78 -8.27 8.71
CA GLY A 130 -0.98 -7.63 10.01
C GLY A 130 0.09 -7.93 11.05
N ILE A 131 0.08 -7.15 12.13
CA ILE A 131 0.92 -7.39 13.31
C ILE A 131 0.41 -8.61 14.11
N PRO A 132 1.21 -9.18 15.03
CA PRO A 132 0.83 -10.39 15.78
C PRO A 132 -0.51 -10.25 16.52
N LYS A 133 -0.79 -9.06 17.07
CA LYS A 133 -2.06 -8.76 17.73
C LYS A 133 -3.28 -8.86 16.80
N ALA A 134 -3.13 -8.48 15.53
CA ALA A 134 -4.20 -8.58 14.54
C ALA A 134 -4.46 -10.05 14.15
N HIS A 135 -3.40 -10.84 14.00
CA HIS A 135 -3.53 -12.28 13.77
C HIS A 135 -4.20 -12.99 14.93
N PHE A 136 -3.83 -12.66 16.16
CA PHE A 136 -4.47 -13.19 17.36
C PHE A 136 -5.96 -12.84 17.42
N ALA A 137 -6.33 -11.59 17.12
CA ALA A 137 -7.73 -11.17 17.11
C ALA A 137 -8.55 -11.93 16.06
N THR A 138 -8.04 -12.05 14.82
CA THR A 138 -8.75 -12.79 13.76
C THR A 138 -8.76 -14.30 13.97
N TRP A 139 -7.80 -14.84 14.72
CA TRP A 139 -7.83 -16.23 15.18
C TRP A 139 -8.92 -16.45 16.24
N LEU A 140 -8.97 -15.60 17.26
CA LEU A 140 -9.98 -15.66 18.33
C LEU A 140 -11.41 -15.52 17.80
N PHE A 141 -11.60 -14.68 16.77
CA PHE A 141 -12.89 -14.45 16.13
C PHE A 141 -13.02 -15.17 14.78
N GLY A 142 -12.27 -16.27 14.56
CA GLY A 142 -12.15 -16.93 13.25
C GLY A 142 -13.47 -17.29 12.57
N ARG A 143 -14.53 -17.60 13.35
CA ARG A 143 -15.89 -17.85 12.82
C ARG A 143 -16.47 -16.69 11.99
N ARG A 144 -15.99 -15.46 12.20
CA ARG A 144 -16.39 -14.26 11.44
C ARG A 144 -15.65 -14.10 10.11
N PHE A 145 -14.60 -14.87 9.87
CA PHE A 145 -13.72 -14.74 8.71
C PHE A 145 -13.55 -16.09 7.99
N PRO A 146 -14.63 -16.73 7.52
CA PRO A 146 -14.58 -18.07 6.92
C PRO A 146 -13.73 -18.15 5.65
N LEU A 147 -13.52 -17.01 4.97
CA LEU A 147 -12.75 -16.93 3.72
C LEU A 147 -11.26 -16.66 3.94
N LEU A 148 -10.83 -16.34 5.17
CA LEU A 148 -9.44 -15.98 5.47
C LEU A 148 -8.52 -17.20 5.42
N LYS A 149 -7.75 -17.32 4.33
CA LYS A 149 -6.86 -18.47 4.06
C LYS A 149 -5.37 -18.17 4.19
N LYS A 150 -4.96 -16.90 4.00
CA LYS A 150 -3.55 -16.52 3.99
C LYS A 150 -3.24 -15.50 5.09
N ARG A 151 -2.11 -15.68 5.78
CA ARG A 151 -1.67 -14.84 6.89
C ARG A 151 -0.23 -14.42 6.67
N ILE A 152 0.00 -13.12 6.64
CA ILE A 152 1.32 -12.50 6.53
C ILE A 152 1.54 -11.65 7.77
N CYS A 153 2.58 -11.96 8.54
CA CYS A 153 2.92 -11.29 9.78
C CYS A 153 3.97 -10.22 9.55
N VAL A 154 3.69 -9.01 10.06
CA VAL A 154 4.60 -7.87 10.07
C VAL A 154 5.14 -7.66 11.48
N GLY A 155 6.46 -7.59 11.60
CA GLY A 155 7.13 -7.48 12.90
C GLY A 155 7.32 -8.82 13.62
N ALA A 156 7.73 -8.72 14.89
CA ALA A 156 8.03 -9.85 15.76
C ALA A 156 7.20 -9.79 17.06
N PRO A 157 6.95 -10.94 17.72
CA PRO A 157 7.25 -12.30 17.26
C PRO A 157 6.36 -12.71 16.09
N ARG A 158 6.75 -13.72 15.30
CA ARG A 158 5.90 -14.27 14.24
C ARG A 158 4.65 -14.91 14.84
N PHE A 159 3.51 -14.80 14.16
CA PHE A 159 2.31 -15.56 14.51
C PHE A 159 2.40 -16.99 13.92
N PRO A 160 2.10 -18.06 14.69
CA PRO A 160 2.14 -19.42 14.16
C PRO A 160 1.28 -19.61 12.90
N GLY A 161 1.82 -20.30 11.90
CA GLY A 161 1.12 -20.53 10.62
C GLY A 161 1.02 -19.30 9.72
N SER A 162 1.77 -18.22 9.99
CA SER A 162 1.88 -17.06 9.10
C SER A 162 3.22 -17.01 8.39
N VAL A 163 3.22 -16.49 7.16
CA VAL A 163 4.43 -16.10 6.44
C VAL A 163 4.92 -14.77 7.02
N SER A 164 6.22 -14.54 7.12
CA SER A 164 6.73 -13.27 7.64
C SER A 164 7.15 -12.35 6.52
N LEU A 165 6.70 -11.10 6.55
CA LEU A 165 7.08 -10.10 5.56
C LEU A 165 8.61 -9.91 5.48
N ALA A 166 9.31 -10.05 6.61
CA ALA A 166 10.76 -9.89 6.69
C ALA A 166 11.53 -10.91 5.84
N THR A 167 10.97 -12.11 5.61
CA THR A 167 11.63 -13.10 4.74
C THR A 167 11.61 -12.64 3.30
N TRP A 168 10.57 -11.94 2.85
CA TRP A 168 10.51 -11.41 1.49
C TRP A 168 11.38 -10.17 1.31
N LEU A 169 11.40 -9.28 2.30
CA LEU A 169 12.22 -8.07 2.24
C LEU A 169 13.73 -8.39 2.21
N GLY A 170 14.15 -9.42 2.93
CA GLY A 170 15.55 -9.84 3.00
C GLY A 170 16.00 -10.84 1.92
N ASP A 171 15.11 -11.27 1.03
CA ASP A 171 15.45 -12.21 -0.05
C ASP A 171 15.73 -11.45 -1.34
N ASP A 172 17.01 -11.28 -1.67
CA ASP A 172 17.45 -10.61 -2.90
C ASP A 172 17.12 -11.40 -4.17
N ARG A 173 16.70 -12.67 -4.06
CA ARG A 173 16.19 -13.45 -5.21
C ARG A 173 14.79 -13.00 -5.61
N LEU A 174 13.99 -12.51 -4.66
CA LEU A 174 12.71 -11.90 -4.95
C LEU A 174 12.96 -10.52 -5.57
N ALA A 175 12.28 -10.25 -6.69
CA ALA A 175 12.48 -9.06 -7.51
C ALA A 175 13.91 -8.92 -8.07
N THR A 176 14.20 -9.70 -9.12
CA THR A 176 15.41 -9.52 -9.94
C THR A 176 15.34 -8.19 -10.70
N SER A 177 16.46 -7.47 -10.75
CA SER A 177 16.63 -6.29 -11.60
C SER A 177 16.29 -6.65 -13.04
N THR A 178 15.41 -5.87 -13.65
CA THR A 178 14.95 -6.04 -15.02
C THR A 178 14.73 -4.67 -15.64
N ASP A 179 15.06 -4.54 -16.93
CA ASP A 179 14.85 -3.30 -17.67
C ASP A 179 13.37 -3.08 -18.01
N ASP A 180 12.53 -4.12 -17.92
CA ASP A 180 11.09 -4.05 -18.16
C ASP A 180 10.41 -3.11 -17.14
N PRO A 181 9.84 -1.97 -17.59
CA PRO A 181 9.18 -1.01 -16.72
C PRO A 181 7.84 -1.52 -16.16
N THR A 182 7.33 -2.64 -16.67
CA THR A 182 6.07 -3.26 -16.22
C THR A 182 6.26 -4.49 -15.37
N ALA A 183 7.51 -4.89 -15.12
CA ALA A 183 7.80 -6.05 -14.30
C ALA A 183 7.12 -5.96 -12.93
N TYR A 184 6.57 -7.09 -12.49
CA TYR A 184 5.83 -7.24 -11.23
C TYR A 184 4.52 -6.43 -11.13
N LEU A 185 4.17 -5.62 -12.15
CA LEU A 185 2.90 -4.91 -12.25
C LEU A 185 1.86 -5.77 -12.96
N GLU A 186 0.82 -6.13 -12.24
CA GLU A 186 -0.35 -6.79 -12.79
C GLU A 186 -1.10 -5.82 -13.71
N PRO A 187 -1.42 -6.20 -14.96
CA PRO A 187 -2.31 -5.44 -15.82
C PRO A 187 -3.70 -5.36 -15.19
N VAL A 188 -4.26 -4.15 -15.13
CA VAL A 188 -5.58 -3.91 -14.55
C VAL A 188 -6.41 -3.05 -15.48
N GLY A 189 -7.71 -3.32 -15.58
CA GLY A 189 -8.65 -2.46 -16.32
C GLY A 189 -9.11 -1.28 -15.46
N ASP A 190 -9.83 -0.33 -16.07
CA ASP A 190 -10.32 0.85 -15.34
C ASP A 190 -11.32 0.52 -14.23
N ARG A 191 -12.02 -0.61 -14.35
CA ARG A 191 -12.96 -1.12 -13.33
C ARG A 191 -12.32 -2.12 -12.36
N SER A 192 -11.02 -2.37 -12.46
CA SER A 192 -10.33 -3.23 -11.51
C SER A 192 -10.33 -2.59 -10.12
N GLU A 193 -10.84 -3.33 -9.14
CA GLU A 193 -10.86 -2.94 -7.74
C GLU A 193 -9.43 -2.80 -7.21
N ALA A 194 -9.19 -1.77 -6.41
CA ALA A 194 -7.88 -1.46 -5.83
C ALA A 194 -7.92 -1.39 -4.31
N ALA A 195 -8.99 -0.85 -3.73
CA ALA A 195 -9.16 -0.81 -2.29
C ALA A 195 -10.63 -0.79 -1.85
N ILE A 196 -10.88 -1.27 -0.64
CA ILE A 196 -12.11 -1.02 0.11
C ILE A 196 -11.71 -0.26 1.36
N ILE A 197 -12.20 0.97 1.51
CA ILE A 197 -11.84 1.85 2.62
C ILE A 197 -13.07 2.08 3.49
N PHE A 198 -12.97 1.74 4.77
CA PHE A 198 -14.01 1.98 5.75
C PHE A 198 -13.70 3.24 6.56
N THR A 199 -14.60 4.22 6.51
CA THR A 199 -14.53 5.44 7.30
C THR A 199 -15.65 5.48 8.34
N THR A 200 -15.44 6.25 9.42
CA THR A 200 -16.35 6.26 10.58
C THR A 200 -17.71 6.89 10.32
N GLY A 201 -17.90 7.66 9.24
CA GLY A 201 -19.18 8.24 8.80
C GLY A 201 -19.88 9.09 9.88
N SER A 202 -19.96 10.41 9.70
CA SER A 202 -20.54 11.32 10.71
C SER A 202 -22.02 11.10 11.01
N THR A 203 -22.78 10.42 10.13
CA THR A 203 -24.25 10.32 10.22
C THR A 203 -24.82 8.89 10.13
N GLY A 204 -24.01 7.85 10.28
CA GLY A 204 -24.51 6.47 10.15
C GLY A 204 -23.50 5.38 10.47
N PRO A 205 -23.87 4.09 10.29
CA PRO A 205 -22.91 2.99 10.41
C PRO A 205 -21.76 3.17 9.41
N PRO A 206 -20.52 2.77 9.76
CA PRO A 206 -19.39 2.81 8.84
C PRO A 206 -19.70 2.09 7.53
N LYS A 207 -19.28 2.69 6.41
CA LYS A 207 -19.50 2.16 5.06
C LYS A 207 -18.16 1.89 4.40
N GLY A 208 -18.06 0.77 3.70
CA GLY A 208 -16.92 0.46 2.84
C GLY A 208 -17.10 1.14 1.48
N VAL A 209 -16.19 2.04 1.13
CA VAL A 209 -16.14 2.65 -0.20
C VAL A 209 -15.18 1.84 -1.06
N LEU A 210 -15.69 1.35 -2.19
CA LEU A 210 -14.89 0.64 -3.19
C LEU A 210 -14.19 1.64 -4.11
N TYR A 211 -12.87 1.52 -4.20
CA TYR A 211 -12.02 2.31 -5.07
C TYR A 211 -11.46 1.45 -6.19
N HIS A 212 -11.45 1.99 -7.41
CA HIS A 212 -10.80 1.39 -8.56
C HIS A 212 -9.39 1.95 -8.76
N HIS A 213 -8.54 1.23 -9.50
CA HIS A 213 -7.20 1.74 -9.85
C HIS A 213 -7.26 3.08 -10.60
N ALA A 214 -8.25 3.26 -11.47
CA ALA A 214 -8.48 4.52 -12.18
C ALA A 214 -8.80 5.68 -11.22
N THR A 215 -9.56 5.41 -10.14
CA THR A 215 -9.90 6.41 -9.12
C THR A 215 -8.65 6.96 -8.43
N PHE A 216 -7.77 6.08 -7.94
CA PHE A 216 -6.54 6.51 -7.28
C PHE A 216 -5.60 7.26 -8.23
N ARG A 217 -5.49 6.81 -9.48
CA ARG A 217 -4.68 7.49 -10.49
C ARG A 217 -5.19 8.90 -10.75
N GLY A 218 -6.49 9.06 -10.96
CA GLY A 218 -7.13 10.37 -11.16
C GLY A 218 -6.92 11.28 -9.95
N GLN A 219 -7.15 10.79 -8.74
CA GLN A 219 -6.93 11.56 -7.51
C GLN A 219 -5.47 11.98 -7.34
N ALA A 220 -4.50 11.10 -7.58
CA ALA A 220 -3.08 11.44 -7.47
C ALA A 220 -2.68 12.54 -8.46
N MET A 221 -3.16 12.46 -9.70
CA MET A 221 -2.93 13.49 -10.72
C MET A 221 -3.58 14.83 -10.34
N GLU A 222 -4.80 14.80 -9.81
CA GLU A 222 -5.51 16.01 -9.41
C GLU A 222 -4.85 16.69 -8.20
N VAL A 223 -4.43 15.91 -7.20
CA VAL A 223 -3.69 16.42 -6.04
C VAL A 223 -2.35 17.03 -6.48
N GLN A 224 -1.62 16.35 -7.37
CA GLN A 224 -0.37 16.88 -7.92
C GLN A 224 -0.59 18.23 -8.61
N ARG A 225 -1.61 18.33 -9.46
CA ARG A 225 -1.95 19.56 -10.20
C ARG A 225 -2.42 20.68 -9.27
N PHE A 226 -3.30 20.36 -8.32
CA PHE A 226 -3.90 21.35 -7.43
C PHE A 226 -2.87 22.00 -6.50
N TYR A 227 -1.93 21.21 -5.97
CA TYR A 227 -0.88 21.70 -5.07
C TYR A 227 0.43 22.07 -5.79
N ASP A 228 0.47 21.97 -7.12
CA ASP A 228 1.67 22.20 -7.95
C ASP A 228 2.90 21.42 -7.45
N ILE A 229 2.70 20.15 -7.10
CA ILE A 229 3.74 19.34 -6.46
C ILE A 229 4.89 19.12 -7.44
N ALA A 230 6.06 19.63 -7.07
CA ALA A 230 7.26 19.62 -7.89
C ALA A 230 8.30 18.58 -7.43
N PRO A 231 9.19 18.12 -8.33
CA PRO A 231 10.28 17.24 -7.95
C PRO A 231 11.22 17.92 -6.94
N GLY A 232 11.44 17.27 -5.80
CA GLY A 232 12.35 17.76 -4.76
C GLY A 232 11.63 18.26 -3.52
N GLU A 233 10.31 18.48 -3.62
CA GLU A 233 9.48 18.86 -2.50
C GLU A 233 9.33 17.73 -1.47
N ILE A 234 9.17 18.12 -0.21
CA ILE A 234 8.98 17.22 0.91
C ILE A 234 7.62 17.52 1.52
N ASP A 235 6.69 16.59 1.37
CA ASP A 235 5.41 16.63 2.06
C ASP A 235 5.53 16.00 3.46
N LEU A 236 4.85 16.60 4.44
CA LEU A 236 4.69 16.08 5.79
C LEU A 236 3.20 15.76 6.01
N PRO A 237 2.73 14.57 5.62
CA PRO A 237 1.33 14.22 5.78
C PRO A 237 0.97 14.17 7.27
N GLY A 238 0.10 15.10 7.69
CA GLY A 238 -0.42 15.19 9.05
C GLY A 238 -1.55 14.20 9.35
N PHE A 239 -2.01 13.47 8.33
CA PHE A 239 -3.14 12.56 8.42
C PHE A 239 -2.73 11.13 8.09
N PRO A 240 -3.36 10.13 8.74
CA PRO A 240 -3.14 8.75 8.39
C PRO A 240 -3.58 8.44 6.95
N LEU A 241 -2.93 7.45 6.29
CA LEU A 241 -3.22 7.13 4.89
C LEU A 241 -4.68 6.74 4.61
N PHE A 242 -5.43 6.28 5.62
CA PHE A 242 -6.87 6.01 5.52
C PHE A 242 -7.74 7.28 5.48
N ALA A 243 -7.18 8.45 5.80
CA ALA A 243 -7.84 9.75 5.79
C ALA A 243 -7.52 10.60 4.54
N LEU A 244 -6.66 10.11 3.64
CA LEU A 244 -6.31 10.78 2.37
C LEU A 244 -7.38 10.64 1.26
N PHE A 245 -8.49 9.93 1.53
CA PHE A 245 -9.48 9.56 0.52
C PHE A 245 -10.91 10.00 0.89
N ASN A 246 -11.04 11.09 1.65
CA ASN A 246 -12.34 11.76 1.84
C ASN A 246 -12.50 12.90 0.83
#